data_AF-A0A2S0M9L2-F1
#
_entry.id   AF-A0A2S0M9L2-F1
#
_cell.length_a   1.000
_cell.length_b   1.000
_cell.length_c   1.000
_cell.angle_alpha   90.00
_cell.angle_beta   90.00
_cell.angle_gamma   90.00
#
_symmetry.space_group_name_H-M   'P 1'
#
loop_
_entity.id
_entity.type
_entity.pdbx_description
1 polymer ?
#
loop_
_entity_poly.entity_id
_entity_poly.type
_entity_poly.pdbx_seq_one_letter_code
_entity_poly.pdbx_strand_id
1 'polypeptide(L)'
;MNMKKKAAAACVAVMAAVSLPMGIVPVQPVQADLITDVIGGLQVKSALSKQIKHYDTTKEGQDEIYQAVTKRTGVLDNEYYNERLASIMNRLSHSIAQTDSSIKTLPYRWYVSPDKTFNAACTMGHVMIVNKGMFDLVSNDDEIAVVLGHEMGHGQKHHVANSTQKKVNVEIGKMVLADTIGGSGLNNLILNTISNQIETVHIDRAAEWEADNLSFGYITGAGYNPGATAAIWQRVMEKYGDNTSDFVGEIFSPSDHPSHQERRDSYAKKLYEMSGKHASVKDGTVYVNGKKFIKPAATYSMSSAERSYFVLGNLAAAYQNGHSKQPATASGGTLYLGPQNIMTPVNGDPSAEELAAQLNKIK
;
A
#
# COMPACT_ATOMS: atom_id res chain seq x y z
N MET A 1 35.54 14.64 -66.08
CA MET A 1 34.98 13.28 -66.03
C MET A 1 35.03 12.80 -64.57
N ASN A 2 33.86 12.58 -63.97
CA ASN A 2 33.55 11.96 -62.66
C ASN A 2 34.16 12.49 -61.33
N MET A 3 33.35 13.33 -60.69
CA MET A 3 33.20 13.46 -59.23
C MET A 3 32.50 12.22 -58.65
N LYS A 4 32.89 11.77 -57.44
CA LYS A 4 31.99 11.60 -56.27
C LYS A 4 32.73 11.13 -55.00
N LYS A 5 32.93 12.11 -54.11
CA LYS A 5 32.67 12.14 -52.65
C LYS A 5 33.24 11.04 -51.74
N LYS A 6 34.29 11.40 -50.98
CA LYS A 6 34.46 11.02 -49.57
C LYS A 6 34.59 12.30 -48.75
N ALA A 7 33.61 12.56 -47.89
CA ALA A 7 33.64 13.67 -46.94
C ALA A 7 34.26 13.16 -45.64
N ALA A 8 35.31 13.84 -45.21
CA ALA A 8 35.85 13.78 -43.85
C ALA A 8 34.97 14.62 -42.93
N ALA A 9 34.74 14.16 -41.71
CA ALA A 9 34.31 14.99 -40.60
C ALA A 9 35.09 14.58 -39.35
N ALA A 10 35.66 15.60 -38.73
CA ALA A 10 36.63 15.55 -37.64
C ALA A 10 36.00 15.23 -36.28
N CYS A 11 36.84 14.73 -35.39
CA CYS A 11 36.61 14.45 -33.97
C CYS A 11 36.39 15.72 -33.14
N VAL A 12 35.55 15.63 -32.10
CA VAL A 12 35.86 16.12 -30.73
C VAL A 12 35.18 15.18 -29.73
N ALA A 13 35.94 14.81 -28.69
CA ALA A 13 35.64 13.79 -27.69
C ALA A 13 34.69 14.27 -26.57
N VAL A 14 33.86 13.35 -26.07
CA VAL A 14 33.29 13.40 -24.72
C VAL A 14 33.50 12.02 -24.10
N MET A 15 34.24 11.96 -23.00
CA MET A 15 34.45 10.75 -22.20
C MET A 15 33.14 10.38 -21.49
N ALA A 16 32.50 9.30 -21.93
CA ALA A 16 31.50 8.58 -21.15
C ALA A 16 32.16 7.30 -20.59
N ALA A 17 32.27 7.21 -19.27
CA ALA A 17 32.67 5.98 -18.60
C ALA A 17 31.61 4.90 -18.89
N VAL A 18 31.96 3.94 -19.73
CA VAL A 18 31.16 2.73 -19.98
C VAL A 18 31.29 1.83 -18.76
N SER A 19 30.27 1.80 -17.91
CA SER A 19 30.05 0.69 -17.00
C SER A 19 29.69 -0.54 -17.86
N LEU A 20 30.64 -1.47 -17.99
CA LEU A 20 30.40 -2.76 -18.61
C LEU A 20 29.23 -3.46 -17.91
N PRO A 21 28.25 -4.04 -18.64
CA PRO A 21 27.35 -5.00 -18.03
C PRO A 21 28.19 -6.20 -17.59
N MET A 22 28.19 -6.51 -16.29
CA MET A 22 28.75 -7.76 -15.82
C MET A 22 28.05 -8.89 -16.55
N GLY A 23 28.84 -9.64 -17.33
CA GLY A 23 28.36 -10.74 -18.14
C GLY A 23 27.61 -11.75 -17.28
N ILE A 24 26.40 -12.09 -17.73
CA ILE A 24 25.68 -13.26 -17.26
C ILE A 24 26.57 -14.45 -17.60
N VAL A 25 27.24 -15.03 -16.60
CA VAL A 25 27.86 -16.34 -16.77
C VAL A 25 26.71 -17.32 -17.03
N PRO A 26 26.67 -18.02 -18.17
CA PRO A 26 25.65 -19.01 -18.41
C PRO A 26 25.85 -20.13 -17.38
N VAL A 27 24.90 -20.26 -16.46
CA VAL A 27 24.81 -21.44 -15.60
C VAL A 27 24.54 -22.61 -16.53
N GLN A 28 25.47 -23.57 -16.59
CA GLN A 28 25.26 -24.79 -17.35
C GLN A 28 23.98 -25.47 -16.85
N PRO A 29 23.12 -25.98 -17.75
CA PRO A 29 21.93 -26.69 -17.32
C PRO A 29 22.40 -27.92 -16.55
N VAL A 30 22.08 -27.96 -15.25
CA VAL A 30 22.12 -29.20 -14.50
C VAL A 30 21.13 -30.13 -15.18
N GLN A 31 21.66 -31.20 -15.76
CA GLN A 31 20.90 -32.27 -16.38
C GLN A 31 20.14 -33.00 -15.27
N ALA A 32 19.03 -32.41 -14.83
CA ALA A 32 18.04 -33.08 -14.01
C ALA A 32 17.26 -34.00 -14.95
N ASP A 33 17.13 -35.27 -14.56
CA ASP A 33 16.39 -36.28 -15.30
C ASP A 33 15.10 -35.69 -15.88
N LEU A 34 15.09 -35.64 -17.21
CA LEU A 34 13.91 -35.34 -18.00
C LEU A 34 12.89 -36.44 -17.67
N ILE A 35 11.94 -36.15 -16.79
CA ILE A 35 10.67 -36.87 -16.80
C ILE A 35 9.99 -36.43 -18.10
N THR A 36 10.33 -37.13 -19.19
CA THR A 36 9.65 -37.13 -20.48
C THR A 36 8.31 -37.84 -20.34
N ASP A 37 7.40 -37.27 -19.56
CA ASP A 37 5.99 -37.49 -19.82
C ASP A 37 5.48 -36.19 -20.41
N VAL A 38 4.81 -36.27 -21.55
CA VAL A 38 4.00 -35.19 -22.09
C VAL A 38 2.94 -34.88 -21.03
N ILE A 39 3.27 -33.99 -20.10
CA ILE A 39 2.39 -33.61 -18.99
C ILE A 39 1.28 -32.78 -19.64
N GLY A 40 0.16 -33.42 -19.95
CA GLY A 40 -1.02 -32.73 -20.48
C GLY A 40 -1.34 -31.50 -19.63
N GLY A 41 -1.74 -30.39 -20.26
CA GLY A 41 -1.86 -29.08 -19.60
C GLY A 41 -2.68 -29.06 -18.30
N LEU A 42 -3.56 -30.05 -18.08
CA LEU A 42 -4.27 -30.29 -16.83
C LEU A 42 -3.35 -30.62 -15.64
N GLN A 43 -2.33 -31.47 -15.83
CA GLN A 43 -1.39 -31.85 -14.77
C GLN A 43 -0.46 -30.69 -14.40
N VAL A 44 -0.01 -29.88 -15.38
CA VAL A 44 0.80 -28.67 -15.12
C VAL A 44 0.00 -27.63 -14.31
N LYS A 45 -1.28 -27.40 -14.66
CA LYS A 45 -2.15 -26.50 -13.88
C LYS A 45 -2.40 -26.98 -12.45
N SER A 46 -2.55 -28.29 -12.27
CA SER A 46 -2.68 -28.91 -10.94
C SER A 46 -1.41 -28.71 -10.10
N ALA A 47 -0.24 -28.94 -10.69
CA ALA A 47 1.06 -28.71 -10.05
C ALA A 47 1.26 -27.23 -9.68
N LEU A 48 0.94 -26.30 -10.59
CA LEU A 48 0.98 -24.86 -10.31
C LEU A 48 0.08 -24.50 -9.12
N SER A 49 -1.17 -24.96 -9.15
CA SER A 49 -2.13 -24.65 -8.08
C SER A 49 -1.66 -25.17 -6.72
N LYS A 50 -1.05 -26.36 -6.69
CA LYS A 50 -0.44 -26.93 -5.48
C LYS A 50 0.74 -26.08 -4.98
N GLN A 51 1.60 -25.60 -5.88
CA GLN A 51 2.74 -24.76 -5.53
C GLN A 51 2.32 -23.37 -5.04
N ILE A 52 1.36 -22.73 -5.70
CA ILE A 52 0.82 -21.45 -5.22
C ILE A 52 0.19 -21.61 -3.85
N LYS A 53 -0.57 -22.68 -3.62
CA LYS A 53 -1.14 -22.98 -2.30
C LYS A 53 -0.06 -23.19 -1.24
N HIS A 54 1.06 -23.85 -1.58
CA HIS A 54 2.21 -23.97 -0.67
C HIS A 54 2.70 -22.58 -0.27
N TYR A 55 3.07 -21.75 -1.24
CA TYR A 55 3.58 -20.41 -1.01
C TYR A 55 2.62 -19.48 -0.25
N ASP A 56 1.33 -19.64 -0.47
CA ASP A 56 0.33 -18.71 0.03
C ASP A 56 -0.29 -19.09 1.38
N THR A 57 -0.28 -20.39 1.73
CA THR A 57 -1.06 -20.88 2.89
C THR A 57 -0.24 -21.68 3.91
N THR A 58 1.01 -22.04 3.62
CA THR A 58 1.86 -22.81 4.54
C THR A 58 2.95 -21.93 5.18
N LYS A 59 3.43 -22.35 6.35
CA LYS A 59 4.54 -21.67 7.03
C LYS A 59 5.85 -21.88 6.27
N GLU A 60 6.03 -23.06 5.71
CA GLU A 60 7.21 -23.41 4.91
C GLU A 60 7.27 -22.54 3.65
N GLY A 61 6.15 -22.35 2.95
CA GLY A 61 6.07 -21.47 1.79
C GLY A 61 6.31 -20.00 2.15
N GLN A 62 5.74 -19.54 3.28
CA GLN A 62 6.02 -18.22 3.83
C GLN A 62 7.51 -18.03 4.16
N ASP A 63 8.17 -19.04 4.75
CA ASP A 63 9.60 -19.01 5.07
C ASP A 63 10.47 -18.90 3.81
N GLU A 64 10.16 -19.68 2.77
CA GLU A 64 10.85 -19.63 1.49
C GLU A 64 10.72 -18.24 0.82
N ILE A 65 9.51 -17.67 0.80
CA ILE A 65 9.29 -16.32 0.27
C ILE A 65 10.07 -15.31 1.10
N TYR A 66 9.95 -15.34 2.42
CA TYR A 66 10.63 -14.40 3.30
C TYR A 66 12.14 -14.37 3.05
N GLN A 67 12.78 -15.54 2.92
CA GLN A 67 14.20 -15.63 2.60
C GLN A 67 14.53 -15.08 1.21
N ALA A 68 13.70 -15.37 0.20
CA ALA A 68 13.91 -14.88 -1.16
C ALA A 68 13.81 -13.34 -1.23
N VAL A 69 12.78 -12.75 -0.62
CA VAL A 69 12.52 -11.31 -0.72
C VAL A 69 13.48 -10.49 0.14
N THR A 70 13.85 -10.97 1.33
CA THR A 70 14.87 -10.31 2.16
C THR A 70 16.25 -10.33 1.51
N LYS A 71 16.61 -11.42 0.82
CA LYS A 71 17.85 -11.48 0.03
C LYS A 71 17.85 -10.50 -1.14
N ARG A 72 16.70 -10.29 -1.80
CA ARG A 72 16.57 -9.36 -2.94
C ARG A 72 16.60 -7.89 -2.50
N THR A 73 15.79 -7.55 -1.50
CA THR A 73 15.51 -6.16 -1.12
C THR A 73 16.41 -5.64 0.00
N GLY A 74 17.01 -6.54 0.77
CA GLY A 74 17.77 -6.21 1.98
C GLY A 74 16.87 -5.95 3.18
N VAL A 75 17.43 -6.11 4.38
CA VAL A 75 16.77 -5.82 5.65
C VAL A 75 17.50 -4.68 6.33
N LEU A 76 16.76 -3.63 6.71
CA LEU A 76 17.26 -2.52 7.48
C LEU A 76 17.15 -2.85 8.97
N ASP A 77 18.30 -3.03 9.62
CA ASP A 77 18.37 -3.16 11.07
C ASP A 77 18.43 -1.76 11.70
N ASN A 78 17.25 -1.19 11.99
CA ASN A 78 17.11 0.11 12.63
C ASN A 78 15.92 0.10 13.60
N GLU A 79 16.22 0.25 14.90
CA GLU A 79 15.25 0.16 15.99
C GLU A 79 14.06 1.10 15.80
N TYR A 80 14.29 2.38 15.46
CA TYR A 80 13.23 3.36 15.27
C TYR A 80 12.19 2.94 14.21
N TYR A 81 12.65 2.52 13.02
CA TYR A 81 11.72 2.08 11.96
C TYR A 81 11.07 0.73 12.30
N ASN A 82 11.82 -0.19 12.90
CA ASN A 82 11.34 -1.53 13.23
C ASN A 82 10.29 -1.51 14.34
N GLU A 83 10.47 -0.71 15.39
CA GLU A 83 9.48 -0.56 16.48
C GLU A 83 8.19 0.11 15.98
N ARG A 84 8.34 1.17 15.16
CA ARG A 84 7.21 1.87 14.56
C ARG A 84 6.40 0.93 13.67
N LEU A 85 7.07 0.17 12.80
CA LEU A 85 6.41 -0.85 11.96
C LEU A 85 5.74 -1.94 12.81
N ALA A 86 6.44 -2.47 13.82
CA ALA A 86 5.91 -3.52 14.68
C ALA A 86 4.66 -3.05 15.44
N SER A 87 4.64 -1.84 15.97
CA SER A 87 3.47 -1.25 16.62
C SER A 87 2.26 -1.22 15.68
N ILE A 88 2.46 -0.77 14.44
CA ILE A 88 1.39 -0.66 13.45
C ILE A 88 0.88 -2.04 13.03
N MET A 89 1.80 -2.94 12.64
CA MET A 89 1.48 -4.31 12.20
C MET A 89 0.76 -5.10 13.29
N ASN A 90 1.18 -4.96 14.54
CA ASN A 90 0.51 -5.61 15.67
C ASN A 90 -0.92 -5.09 15.83
N ARG A 91 -1.14 -3.76 15.85
CA ARG A 91 -2.49 -3.19 15.98
C ARG A 91 -3.41 -3.62 14.84
N LEU A 92 -2.92 -3.58 13.59
CA LEU A 92 -3.68 -4.02 12.42
C LEU A 92 -3.99 -5.52 12.49
N SER A 93 -3.03 -6.35 12.87
CA SER A 93 -3.23 -7.79 13.00
C SER A 93 -4.27 -8.14 14.06
N HIS A 94 -4.29 -7.42 15.19
CA HIS A 94 -5.33 -7.58 16.21
C HIS A 94 -6.72 -7.17 15.71
N SER A 95 -6.80 -6.11 14.91
CA SER A 95 -8.03 -5.65 14.27
C SER A 95 -8.56 -6.66 13.25
N ILE A 96 -7.71 -7.12 12.33
CA ILE A 96 -8.03 -8.15 11.33
C ILE A 96 -8.53 -9.42 12.01
N ALA A 97 -7.87 -9.86 13.08
CA ALA A 97 -8.23 -11.06 13.83
C ALA A 97 -9.64 -11.04 14.45
N GLN A 98 -10.29 -9.88 14.55
CA GLN A 98 -11.70 -9.76 14.97
C GLN A 98 -12.68 -10.12 13.86
N THR A 99 -12.29 -9.92 12.60
CA THR A 99 -13.15 -10.12 11.42
C THR A 99 -12.73 -11.29 10.54
N ASP A 100 -11.47 -11.72 10.65
CA ASP A 100 -10.87 -12.79 9.87
C ASP A 100 -9.85 -13.55 10.73
N SER A 101 -10.22 -14.75 11.17
CA SER A 101 -9.38 -15.57 12.04
C SER A 101 -8.23 -16.26 11.32
N SER A 102 -8.19 -16.24 9.97
CA SER A 102 -7.14 -16.90 9.19
C SER A 102 -5.74 -16.33 9.48
N ILE A 103 -5.65 -15.05 9.84
CA ILE A 103 -4.42 -14.38 10.28
C ILE A 103 -3.79 -15.05 11.51
N LYS A 104 -4.57 -15.78 12.33
CA LYS A 104 -4.04 -16.53 13.49
C LYS A 104 -3.34 -17.83 13.06
N THR A 105 -3.75 -18.40 11.93
CA THR A 105 -3.18 -19.64 11.38
C THR A 105 -1.85 -19.36 10.68
N LEU A 106 -1.81 -18.27 9.90
CA LEU A 106 -0.61 -17.80 9.22
C LEU A 106 -0.42 -16.30 9.54
N PRO A 107 0.25 -15.96 10.65
CA PRO A 107 0.52 -14.57 11.00
C PRO A 107 1.41 -13.88 9.97
N TYR A 108 1.28 -12.55 9.85
CA TYR A 108 2.17 -11.78 8.99
C TYR A 108 3.60 -11.84 9.50
N ARG A 109 4.54 -11.86 8.57
CA ARG A 109 5.95 -11.54 8.80
C ARG A 109 6.24 -10.22 8.12
N TRP A 110 7.09 -9.39 8.70
CA TRP A 110 7.41 -8.08 8.15
C TRP A 110 8.87 -7.73 8.38
N TYR A 111 9.36 -6.80 7.57
CA TYR A 111 10.65 -6.14 7.78
C TYR A 111 10.67 -4.79 7.08
N VAL A 112 11.62 -3.94 7.48
CA VAL A 112 11.91 -2.69 6.79
C VAL A 112 13.01 -2.94 5.76
N SER A 113 12.79 -2.54 4.52
CA SER A 113 13.80 -2.50 3.46
C SER A 113 14.57 -1.16 3.52
N PRO A 114 15.89 -1.11 3.24
CA PRO A 114 16.66 0.12 3.22
C PRO A 114 16.29 1.08 2.07
N ASP A 115 15.42 0.66 1.15
CA ASP A 115 14.96 1.48 0.03
C ASP A 115 14.29 2.78 0.49
N LYS A 116 14.62 3.89 -0.17
CA LYS A 116 14.16 5.25 0.11
C LYS A 116 12.92 5.63 -0.70
N THR A 117 12.41 4.73 -1.55
CA THR A 117 11.13 4.92 -2.25
C THR A 117 9.96 4.81 -1.27
N PHE A 118 8.88 5.53 -1.55
CA PHE A 118 7.64 5.44 -0.79
C PHE A 118 6.87 4.20 -1.24
N ASN A 119 7.09 3.06 -0.57
CA ASN A 119 6.51 1.78 -0.97
C ASN A 119 6.28 0.86 0.24
N ALA A 120 5.27 0.00 0.17
CA ALA A 120 5.11 -1.17 1.02
C ALA A 120 4.34 -2.28 0.28
N ALA A 121 4.80 -3.52 0.25
CA ALA A 121 4.11 -4.61 -0.47
C ALA A 121 3.77 -5.76 0.46
N CYS A 122 2.64 -6.43 0.21
CA CYS A 122 2.38 -7.77 0.73
C CYS A 122 2.64 -8.81 -0.36
N THR A 123 3.39 -9.87 -0.06
CA THR A 123 3.49 -11.03 -0.94
C THR A 123 2.45 -12.09 -0.57
N MET A 124 2.42 -13.19 -1.34
CA MET A 124 1.80 -14.44 -0.88
C MET A 124 2.35 -14.87 0.47
N GLY A 125 1.51 -15.56 1.24
CA GLY A 125 1.90 -16.10 2.54
C GLY A 125 2.14 -15.01 3.59
N HIS A 126 1.54 -13.83 3.44
CA HIS A 126 1.57 -12.77 4.45
C HIS A 126 2.99 -12.24 4.79
N VAL A 127 3.88 -12.09 3.81
CA VAL A 127 5.15 -11.37 4.02
C VAL A 127 5.02 -9.92 3.58
N MET A 128 5.18 -9.01 4.52
CA MET A 128 5.20 -7.57 4.31
C MET A 128 6.61 -7.06 4.12
N ILE A 129 6.77 -6.17 3.15
CA ILE A 129 8.00 -5.47 2.83
C ILE A 129 7.69 -4.00 2.91
N VAL A 130 8.33 -3.26 3.81
CA VAL A 130 8.05 -1.82 3.98
C VAL A 130 9.32 -1.04 3.72
N ASN A 131 9.31 -0.15 2.73
CA ASN A 131 10.49 0.64 2.41
C ASN A 131 10.69 1.75 3.44
N LYS A 132 11.94 2.03 3.81
CA LYS A 132 12.31 3.15 4.69
C LYS A 132 11.70 4.48 4.21
N GLY A 133 11.62 4.69 2.90
CA GLY A 133 11.02 5.89 2.30
C GLY A 133 9.56 6.15 2.69
N MET A 134 8.80 5.11 3.05
CA MET A 134 7.45 5.23 3.63
C MET A 134 7.46 6.13 4.87
N PHE A 135 8.39 5.84 5.79
CA PHE A 135 8.52 6.54 7.07
C PHE A 135 9.14 7.94 6.92
N ASP A 136 9.98 8.14 5.90
CA ASP A 136 10.60 9.44 5.61
C ASP A 136 9.56 10.42 5.02
N LEU A 137 8.56 9.92 4.28
CA LEU A 137 7.51 10.75 3.70
C LEU A 137 6.36 11.03 4.68
N VAL A 138 6.01 10.04 5.50
CA VAL A 138 4.79 10.06 6.31
C VAL A 138 5.17 10.07 7.79
N SER A 139 4.98 11.22 8.42
CA SER A 139 5.24 11.40 9.86
C SER A 139 4.13 10.83 10.75
N ASN A 140 2.95 10.51 10.21
CA ASN A 140 1.79 10.07 10.98
C ASN A 140 1.53 8.56 10.80
N ASP A 141 1.47 7.82 11.90
CA ASP A 141 1.23 6.38 11.90
C ASP A 141 -0.16 6.00 11.39
N ASP A 142 -1.15 6.87 11.56
CA ASP A 142 -2.50 6.64 11.05
C ASP A 142 -2.50 6.50 9.52
N GLU A 143 -1.70 7.31 8.81
CA GLU A 143 -1.56 7.25 7.36
C GLU A 143 -0.75 6.03 6.91
N ILE A 144 0.33 5.70 7.61
CA ILE A 144 1.10 4.46 7.34
C ILE A 144 0.19 3.24 7.53
N ALA A 145 -0.65 3.25 8.57
CA ALA A 145 -1.60 2.18 8.83
C ALA A 145 -2.61 1.99 7.68
N VAL A 146 -2.97 3.04 6.95
CA VAL A 146 -3.83 2.92 5.75
C VAL A 146 -3.13 2.11 4.67
N VAL A 147 -1.86 2.44 4.37
CA VAL A 147 -1.08 1.75 3.34
C VAL A 147 -0.86 0.29 3.76
N LEU A 148 -0.42 0.05 4.98
CA LEU A 148 -0.21 -1.32 5.47
C LEU A 148 -1.52 -2.11 5.56
N GLY A 149 -2.63 -1.48 5.99
CA GLY A 149 -3.94 -2.10 6.02
C GLY A 149 -4.46 -2.47 4.63
N HIS A 150 -4.11 -1.69 3.60
CA HIS A 150 -4.43 -1.99 2.20
C HIS A 150 -3.65 -3.21 1.71
N GLU A 151 -2.33 -3.24 1.94
CA GLU A 151 -1.48 -4.39 1.61
C GLU A 151 -1.90 -5.68 2.34
N MET A 152 -2.22 -5.57 3.63
CA MET A 152 -2.78 -6.70 4.40
C MET A 152 -4.15 -7.13 3.86
N GLY A 153 -4.94 -6.21 3.29
CA GLY A 153 -6.16 -6.54 2.57
C GLY A 153 -5.89 -7.45 1.36
N HIS A 154 -4.84 -7.17 0.58
CA HIS A 154 -4.41 -8.06 -0.50
C HIS A 154 -3.95 -9.43 -0.01
N GLY A 155 -3.20 -9.46 1.10
CA GLY A 155 -2.77 -10.70 1.76
C GLY A 155 -3.95 -11.55 2.20
N GLN A 156 -4.87 -10.99 3.00
CA GLN A 156 -6.04 -11.71 3.51
C GLN A 156 -6.98 -12.24 2.43
N LYS A 157 -6.99 -11.62 1.25
CA LYS A 157 -7.83 -12.03 0.12
C LYS A 157 -7.09 -12.81 -0.96
N HIS A 158 -5.84 -13.19 -0.69
CA HIS A 158 -5.02 -13.97 -1.61
C HIS A 158 -4.89 -13.31 -3.00
N HIS A 159 -4.98 -11.97 -3.08
CA HIS A 159 -4.99 -11.23 -4.34
C HIS A 159 -3.67 -11.44 -5.12
N VAL A 160 -2.54 -11.48 -4.41
CA VAL A 160 -1.22 -11.72 -5.00
C VAL A 160 -1.08 -13.15 -5.49
N ALA A 161 -1.63 -14.14 -4.77
CA ALA A 161 -1.66 -15.53 -5.22
C ALA A 161 -2.46 -15.69 -6.50
N ASN A 162 -3.65 -15.09 -6.53
CA ASN A 162 -4.53 -15.11 -7.70
C ASN A 162 -3.87 -14.40 -8.91
N SER A 163 -3.22 -13.25 -8.71
CA SER A 163 -2.47 -12.55 -9.77
C SER A 163 -1.29 -13.38 -10.27
N THR A 164 -0.52 -13.99 -9.36
CA THR A 164 0.59 -14.89 -9.70
C THR A 164 0.10 -16.08 -10.51
N GLN A 165 -1.01 -16.71 -10.10
CA GLN A 165 -1.59 -17.83 -10.82
C GLN A 165 -1.99 -17.44 -12.24
N LYS A 166 -2.62 -16.27 -12.42
CA LYS A 166 -2.96 -15.74 -13.75
C LYS A 166 -1.71 -15.53 -14.60
N LYS A 167 -0.68 -14.82 -14.09
CA LYS A 167 0.58 -14.55 -14.80
C LYS A 167 1.31 -15.85 -15.19
N VAL A 168 1.50 -16.75 -14.24
CA VAL A 168 2.22 -18.02 -14.48
C VAL A 168 1.45 -18.95 -15.42
N ASN A 169 0.11 -18.97 -15.38
CA ASN A 169 -0.69 -19.71 -16.35
C ASN A 169 -0.47 -19.23 -17.80
N VAL A 170 -0.32 -17.92 -18.01
CA VAL A 170 -0.02 -17.36 -19.34
C VAL A 170 1.36 -17.81 -19.81
N GLU A 171 2.37 -17.74 -18.94
CA GLU A 171 3.73 -18.18 -19.28
C GLU A 171 3.82 -19.69 -19.54
N ILE A 172 3.14 -20.51 -18.74
CA ILE A 172 3.02 -21.96 -18.98
C ILE A 172 2.37 -22.22 -20.34
N GLY A 173 1.34 -21.47 -20.72
CA GLY A 173 0.72 -21.59 -22.05
C GLY A 173 1.74 -21.39 -23.18
N LYS A 174 2.65 -20.42 -23.04
CA LYS A 174 3.74 -20.19 -24.01
C LYS A 174 4.78 -21.32 -24.00
N MET A 175 5.12 -21.84 -22.83
CA MET A 175 6.15 -22.87 -22.68
C MET A 175 5.67 -24.28 -23.07
N VAL A 176 4.39 -24.62 -22.85
CA VAL A 176 3.79 -25.87 -23.34
C VAL A 176 3.82 -25.92 -24.87
N LEU A 177 3.62 -24.78 -25.54
CA LEU A 177 3.82 -24.69 -26.99
C LEU A 177 5.29 -24.94 -27.42
N ALA A 178 6.23 -24.82 -26.50
CA ALA A 178 7.67 -24.99 -26.73
C ALA A 178 8.26 -26.29 -26.16
N ASP A 179 7.46 -27.15 -25.51
CA ASP A 179 7.83 -28.46 -24.93
C ASP A 179 9.00 -28.44 -23.92
N THR A 180 9.02 -27.46 -22.99
CA THR A 180 10.21 -27.18 -22.13
C THR A 180 9.98 -27.20 -20.61
N ILE A 181 8.85 -27.69 -20.09
CA ILE A 181 8.55 -27.57 -18.65
C ILE A 181 8.88 -28.84 -17.84
N GLY A 182 9.76 -28.69 -16.84
CA GLY A 182 9.98 -29.64 -15.74
C GLY A 182 9.70 -29.04 -14.35
N GLY A 183 9.64 -29.87 -13.30
CA GLY A 183 9.18 -29.48 -11.96
C GLY A 183 10.05 -28.43 -11.23
N SER A 184 11.38 -28.49 -11.37
CA SER A 184 12.30 -27.49 -10.79
C SER A 184 12.20 -26.13 -11.47
N GLY A 185 11.94 -26.11 -12.78
CA GLY A 185 11.73 -24.88 -13.56
C GLY A 185 10.47 -24.12 -13.14
N LEU A 186 9.39 -24.85 -12.80
CA LEU A 186 8.15 -24.23 -12.32
C LEU A 186 8.35 -23.50 -10.99
N ASN A 187 9.10 -24.08 -10.05
CA ASN A 187 9.36 -23.46 -8.76
C ASN A 187 10.13 -22.14 -8.91
N ASN A 188 11.21 -22.16 -9.71
CA ASN A 188 12.00 -20.97 -10.00
C ASN A 188 11.18 -19.90 -10.71
N LEU A 189 10.30 -20.28 -11.64
CA LEU A 189 9.41 -19.35 -12.34
C LEU A 189 8.47 -18.64 -11.36
N ILE A 190 7.85 -19.37 -10.43
CA ILE A 190 6.94 -18.82 -9.42
C ILE A 190 7.71 -17.87 -8.49
N LEU A 191 8.83 -18.31 -7.90
CA LEU A 191 9.63 -17.47 -7.00
C LEU A 191 10.17 -16.20 -7.67
N ASN A 192 10.59 -16.29 -8.93
CA ASN A 192 10.99 -15.12 -9.71
C ASN A 192 9.80 -14.19 -9.99
N THR A 193 8.62 -14.75 -10.27
CA THR A 193 7.40 -13.96 -10.47
C THR A 193 7.01 -13.21 -9.20
N ILE A 194 7.04 -13.88 -8.04
CA ILE A 194 6.80 -13.26 -6.72
C ILE A 194 7.81 -12.15 -6.45
N SER A 195 9.09 -12.44 -6.66
CA SER A 195 10.17 -11.49 -6.39
C SER A 195 10.08 -10.25 -7.27
N ASN A 196 9.69 -10.41 -8.54
CA ASN A 196 9.46 -9.30 -9.47
C ASN A 196 8.13 -8.58 -9.22
N GLN A 197 7.13 -9.25 -8.62
CA GLN A 197 5.87 -8.62 -8.26
C GLN A 197 6.03 -7.56 -7.19
N ILE A 198 7.03 -7.64 -6.30
CA ILE A 198 7.36 -6.57 -5.34
C ILE A 198 7.50 -5.21 -6.05
N GLU A 199 8.01 -5.25 -7.28
CA GLU A 199 8.26 -4.08 -8.14
C GLU A 199 7.15 -3.87 -9.19
N THR A 200 6.29 -4.86 -9.46
CA THR A 200 5.33 -4.78 -10.59
C THR A 200 4.04 -5.57 -10.30
N VAL A 201 3.32 -5.19 -9.26
CA VAL A 201 2.01 -5.80 -9.00
C VAL A 201 1.00 -5.28 -10.03
N HIS A 202 0.34 -6.22 -10.73
CA HIS A 202 -0.88 -5.93 -11.46
C HIS A 202 -2.01 -6.65 -10.72
N ILE A 203 -2.77 -5.89 -9.93
CA ILE A 203 -4.00 -6.35 -9.31
C ILE A 203 -5.18 -5.76 -10.10
N ASP A 204 -6.27 -6.51 -10.20
CA ASP A 204 -7.47 -6.01 -10.87
C ASP A 204 -8.19 -4.97 -10.01
N ARG A 205 -8.92 -4.06 -10.66
CA ARG A 205 -9.64 -2.96 -10.00
C ARG A 205 -10.60 -3.43 -8.90
N ALA A 206 -11.17 -4.62 -9.02
CA ALA A 206 -12.08 -5.18 -8.04
C ALA A 206 -11.35 -5.53 -6.73
N ALA A 207 -10.18 -6.18 -6.84
CA ALA A 207 -9.34 -6.50 -5.70
C ALA A 207 -8.75 -5.25 -5.03
N GLU A 208 -8.41 -4.21 -5.78
CA GLU A 208 -8.02 -2.90 -5.24
C GLU A 208 -9.13 -2.25 -4.42
N TRP A 209 -10.35 -2.26 -4.96
CA TRP A 209 -11.51 -1.73 -4.26
C TRP A 209 -11.83 -2.54 -2.99
N GLU A 210 -11.68 -3.87 -3.04
CA GLU A 210 -11.81 -4.73 -1.86
C GLU A 210 -10.73 -4.39 -0.81
N ALA A 211 -9.46 -4.26 -1.21
CA ALA A 211 -8.37 -3.89 -0.31
C ALA A 211 -8.56 -2.50 0.32
N ASP A 212 -9.04 -1.51 -0.44
CA ASP A 212 -9.37 -0.17 0.07
C ASP A 212 -10.50 -0.19 1.12
N ASN A 213 -11.50 -1.05 0.93
CA ASN A 213 -12.57 -1.24 1.92
C ASN A 213 -12.10 -1.96 3.17
N LEU A 214 -11.29 -3.01 3.00
CA LEU A 214 -10.72 -3.77 4.12
C LEU A 214 -9.80 -2.87 4.95
N SER A 215 -8.92 -2.10 4.32
CA SER A 215 -8.05 -1.13 4.99
C SER A 215 -8.84 -0.19 5.88
N PHE A 216 -9.94 0.39 5.38
CA PHE A 216 -10.81 1.25 6.19
C PHE A 216 -11.32 0.55 7.46
N GLY A 217 -11.78 -0.70 7.35
CA GLY A 217 -12.21 -1.50 8.49
C GLY A 217 -11.06 -1.87 9.45
N TYR A 218 -9.91 -2.25 8.90
CA TYR A 218 -8.74 -2.64 9.68
C TYR A 218 -8.19 -1.48 10.50
N ILE A 219 -8.01 -0.31 9.90
CA ILE A 219 -7.46 0.83 10.64
C ILE A 219 -8.45 1.34 11.70
N THR A 220 -9.75 1.33 11.40
CA THR A 220 -10.79 1.78 12.35
C THR A 220 -10.89 0.84 13.53
N GLY A 221 -10.92 -0.48 13.28
CA GLY A 221 -10.88 -1.48 14.35
C GLY A 221 -9.57 -1.48 15.15
N ALA A 222 -8.47 -0.99 14.56
CA ALA A 222 -7.18 -0.81 15.23
C ALA A 222 -7.08 0.51 16.02
N GLY A 223 -8.13 1.34 16.01
CA GLY A 223 -8.20 2.62 16.71
C GLY A 223 -7.39 3.74 16.07
N TYR A 224 -7.05 3.64 14.78
CA TYR A 224 -6.50 4.75 14.01
C TYR A 224 -7.60 5.71 13.55
N ASN A 225 -7.23 6.94 13.23
CA ASN A 225 -8.18 7.91 12.68
C ASN A 225 -8.67 7.47 11.29
N PRO A 226 -9.98 7.25 11.07
CA PRO A 226 -10.51 6.87 9.74
C PRO A 226 -10.23 7.92 8.66
N GLY A 227 -10.05 9.17 9.08
CA GLY A 227 -9.68 10.31 8.25
C GLY A 227 -8.35 10.14 7.52
N ALA A 228 -7.45 9.32 8.06
CA ALA A 228 -6.17 9.03 7.45
C ALA A 228 -6.30 8.42 6.05
N THR A 229 -7.40 7.68 5.79
CA THR A 229 -7.66 7.09 4.47
C THR A 229 -7.78 8.12 3.36
N ALA A 230 -8.35 9.29 3.63
CA ALA A 230 -8.38 10.40 2.67
C ALA A 230 -7.13 11.28 2.77
N ALA A 231 -6.59 11.47 3.98
CA ALA A 231 -5.40 12.29 4.21
C ALA A 231 -4.18 11.81 3.42
N ILE A 232 -3.91 10.50 3.38
CA ILE A 232 -2.74 9.97 2.67
C ILE A 232 -2.80 10.27 1.16
N TRP A 233 -3.97 10.16 0.54
CA TRP A 233 -4.14 10.51 -0.86
C TRP A 233 -4.01 12.01 -1.09
N GLN A 234 -4.50 12.84 -0.18
CA GLN A 234 -4.28 14.27 -0.23
C GLN A 234 -2.77 14.62 -0.17
N ARG A 235 -2.01 13.97 0.73
CA ARG A 235 -0.55 14.12 0.83
C ARG A 235 0.15 13.72 -0.47
N VAL A 236 -0.21 12.57 -1.04
CA VAL A 236 0.37 12.08 -2.30
C VAL A 236 0.11 13.07 -3.43
N MET A 237 -1.13 13.55 -3.56
CA MET A 237 -1.50 14.56 -4.58
C MET A 237 -0.72 15.86 -4.43
N GLU A 238 -0.51 16.34 -3.21
CA GLU A 238 0.22 17.59 -2.95
C GLU A 238 1.71 17.48 -3.27
N LYS A 239 2.29 16.30 -3.07
CA LYS A 239 3.72 16.09 -3.32
C LYS A 239 4.05 15.71 -4.77
N TYR A 240 3.14 15.01 -5.44
CA TYR A 240 3.43 14.40 -6.76
C TYR A 240 2.43 14.77 -7.86
N GLY A 241 1.35 15.48 -7.54
CA GLY A 241 0.28 15.80 -8.49
C GLY A 241 -0.76 14.68 -8.61
N ASP A 242 -1.70 14.86 -9.54
CA ASP A 242 -2.91 14.00 -9.66
C ASP A 242 -2.79 12.94 -10.77
N ASN A 243 -1.74 12.97 -11.59
CA ASN A 243 -1.54 12.07 -12.73
C ASN A 243 -0.56 10.92 -12.42
N THR A 244 -0.94 9.73 -12.87
CA THR A 244 -0.48 8.41 -12.42
C THR A 244 0.80 7.87 -13.08
N SER A 245 1.67 8.66 -13.70
CA SER A 245 2.84 8.09 -14.39
C SER A 245 4.15 8.05 -13.60
N ASP A 246 4.37 8.93 -12.62
CA ASP A 246 5.71 9.13 -12.07
C ASP A 246 5.71 9.31 -10.55
N PHE A 247 5.32 8.27 -9.79
CA PHE A 247 5.77 8.14 -8.40
C PHE A 247 5.50 6.75 -7.78
N VAL A 248 4.50 6.03 -8.27
CA VAL A 248 4.00 4.80 -7.63
C VAL A 248 4.03 3.63 -8.60
N GLY A 249 5.20 3.39 -9.20
CA GLY A 249 5.36 2.42 -10.28
C GLY A 249 5.03 0.96 -9.91
N GLU A 250 4.86 0.62 -8.63
CA GLU A 250 5.11 -0.77 -8.21
C GLU A 250 4.02 -1.40 -7.33
N ILE A 251 3.13 -0.63 -6.70
CA ILE A 251 1.93 -1.12 -6.00
C ILE A 251 0.63 -0.73 -6.72
N PHE A 252 0.60 0.46 -7.33
CA PHE A 252 -0.62 1.04 -7.89
C PHE A 252 -0.43 1.28 -9.38
N SER A 253 -0.67 0.22 -10.16
CA SER A 253 -0.44 0.25 -11.60
C SER A 253 -1.37 1.28 -12.28
N PRO A 254 -0.89 2.18 -13.16
CA PRO A 254 -1.67 3.33 -13.63
C PRO A 254 -2.86 3.00 -14.55
N SER A 255 -2.95 1.78 -15.08
CA SER A 255 -3.81 1.49 -16.24
C SER A 255 -5.23 1.06 -15.90
N ASP A 256 -5.50 0.62 -14.66
CA ASP A 256 -6.81 0.10 -14.23
C ASP A 256 -7.32 0.64 -12.87
N HIS A 257 -6.63 1.61 -12.27
CA HIS A 257 -6.92 2.10 -10.91
C HIS A 257 -7.63 3.47 -10.93
N PRO A 258 -8.48 3.78 -9.93
CA PRO A 258 -8.99 5.13 -9.74
C PRO A 258 -7.85 6.12 -9.48
N SER A 259 -7.99 7.38 -9.90
CA SER A 259 -6.98 8.42 -9.61
C SER A 259 -6.80 8.64 -8.10
N HIS A 260 -5.69 9.29 -7.71
CA HIS A 260 -5.48 9.68 -6.31
C HIS A 260 -6.63 10.52 -5.77
N GLN A 261 -7.14 11.45 -6.60
CA GLN A 261 -8.36 12.19 -6.28
C GLN A 261 -9.59 11.29 -6.09
N GLU A 262 -9.85 10.34 -7.00
CA GLU A 262 -11.02 9.47 -6.88
C GLU A 262 -10.99 8.61 -5.60
N ARG A 263 -9.81 8.13 -5.20
CA ARG A 263 -9.63 7.38 -3.94
C ARG A 263 -9.88 8.27 -2.72
N ARG A 264 -9.26 9.46 -2.69
CA ARG A 264 -9.50 10.46 -1.63
C ARG A 264 -10.98 10.78 -1.50
N ASP A 265 -11.66 11.05 -2.62
CA ASP A 265 -13.06 11.46 -2.64
C ASP A 265 -13.98 10.28 -2.26
N SER A 266 -13.64 9.05 -2.63
CA SER A 266 -14.32 7.82 -2.18
C SER A 266 -14.23 7.65 -0.66
N TYR A 267 -13.04 7.84 -0.07
CA TYR A 267 -12.87 7.80 1.38
C TYR A 267 -13.56 8.96 2.10
N ALA A 268 -13.50 10.17 1.56
CA ALA A 268 -14.24 11.32 2.08
C ALA A 268 -15.76 11.06 2.09
N LYS A 269 -16.28 10.39 1.05
CA LYS A 269 -17.68 9.95 0.99
C LYS A 269 -18.00 8.90 2.06
N LYS A 270 -17.14 7.91 2.26
CA LYS A 270 -17.31 6.92 3.35
C LYS A 270 -17.34 7.59 4.73
N LEU A 271 -16.48 8.58 4.97
CA LEU A 271 -16.47 9.36 6.21
C LEU A 271 -17.76 10.16 6.40
N TYR A 272 -18.28 10.77 5.32
CA TYR A 272 -19.58 11.44 5.34
C TYR A 272 -20.70 10.45 5.71
N GLU A 273 -20.73 9.27 5.11
CA GLU A 273 -21.71 8.22 5.43
C GLU A 273 -21.55 7.69 6.87
N MET A 274 -20.33 7.42 7.32
CA MET A 274 -19.98 7.00 8.69
C MET A 274 -20.44 8.04 9.72
N SER A 275 -20.34 9.33 9.39
CA SER A 275 -20.82 10.42 10.24
C SER A 275 -22.35 10.54 10.29
N GLY A 276 -23.11 9.67 9.63
CA GLY A 276 -24.56 9.82 9.50
C GLY A 276 -24.96 11.00 8.60
N LYS A 277 -24.09 11.36 7.64
CA LYS A 277 -24.24 12.52 6.74
C LYS A 277 -24.15 13.87 7.46
N HIS A 278 -23.46 13.93 8.60
CA HIS A 278 -23.31 15.14 9.41
C HIS A 278 -22.02 15.91 9.13
N ALA A 279 -20.90 15.24 8.85
CA ALA A 279 -19.59 15.87 8.69
C ALA A 279 -19.02 15.67 7.28
N SER A 280 -18.49 16.73 6.67
CA SER A 280 -17.86 16.67 5.34
C SER A 280 -16.69 17.63 5.21
N VAL A 281 -15.89 17.46 4.15
CA VAL A 281 -14.79 18.36 3.79
C VAL A 281 -15.02 18.87 2.38
N LYS A 282 -14.78 20.17 2.18
CA LYS A 282 -14.73 20.82 0.87
C LYS A 282 -13.66 21.91 0.88
N ASP A 283 -12.74 21.87 -0.09
CA ASP A 283 -11.66 22.86 -0.26
C ASP A 283 -10.83 23.09 1.02
N GLY A 284 -10.53 21.99 1.73
CA GLY A 284 -9.82 21.98 3.02
C GLY A 284 -10.63 22.52 4.21
N THR A 285 -11.91 22.85 4.01
CA THR A 285 -12.81 23.30 5.06
C THR A 285 -13.71 22.17 5.50
N VAL A 286 -13.75 21.93 6.81
CA VAL A 286 -14.65 20.98 7.48
C VAL A 286 -16.00 21.64 7.71
N TYR A 287 -17.06 20.90 7.40
CA TYR A 287 -18.44 21.29 7.63
C TYR A 287 -19.11 20.30 8.58
N VAL A 288 -19.99 20.82 9.44
CA VAL A 288 -20.86 20.03 10.32
C VAL A 288 -22.30 20.49 10.09
N ASN A 289 -23.20 19.57 9.73
CA ASN A 289 -24.58 19.87 9.34
C ASN A 289 -24.69 20.95 8.26
N GLY A 290 -23.78 20.94 7.29
CA GLY A 290 -23.70 21.92 6.20
C GLY A 290 -23.19 23.31 6.62
N LYS A 291 -22.90 23.53 7.91
CA LYS A 291 -22.34 24.79 8.43
C LYS A 291 -20.82 24.68 8.49
N LYS A 292 -20.12 25.77 8.12
CA LYS A 292 -18.66 25.85 8.22
C LYS A 292 -18.23 25.66 9.68
N PHE A 293 -17.34 24.70 9.90
CA PHE A 293 -16.73 24.46 11.20
C PHE A 293 -15.32 25.05 11.23
N ILE A 294 -14.37 24.44 10.55
CA ILE A 294 -12.97 24.89 10.58
C ILE A 294 -12.27 24.63 9.24
N LYS A 295 -11.36 25.53 8.85
CA LYS A 295 -10.28 25.23 7.91
C LYS A 295 -8.98 25.19 8.71
N PRO A 296 -8.48 24.00 9.08
CA PRO A 296 -7.32 23.90 9.98
C PRO A 296 -6.09 24.57 9.35
N ALA A 297 -5.28 25.27 10.13
CA ALA A 297 -4.00 25.83 9.71
C ALA A 297 -3.04 24.72 9.21
N ALA A 298 -2.06 25.03 8.36
CA ALA A 298 -1.04 24.02 8.03
C ALA A 298 -0.06 23.82 9.20
N THR A 299 0.55 22.65 9.29
CA THR A 299 1.74 22.40 10.12
C THR A 299 2.97 22.27 9.23
N TYR A 300 4.14 22.08 9.83
CA TYR A 300 5.36 21.79 9.05
C TYR A 300 5.30 20.46 8.27
N SER A 301 4.46 19.52 8.71
CA SER A 301 4.39 18.15 8.18
C SER A 301 3.12 17.83 7.40
N MET A 302 2.06 18.64 7.55
CA MET A 302 0.74 18.40 6.94
C MET A 302 0.13 19.70 6.44
N SER A 303 -0.48 19.65 5.27
CA SER A 303 -1.23 20.78 4.75
C SER A 303 -2.54 21.02 5.52
N SER A 304 -3.15 22.19 5.29
CA SER A 304 -4.49 22.50 5.77
C SER A 304 -5.53 21.48 5.27
N ALA A 305 -5.43 21.08 4.00
CA ALA A 305 -6.36 20.13 3.40
C ALA A 305 -6.19 18.72 3.99
N GLU A 306 -4.95 18.28 4.16
CA GLU A 306 -4.63 17.00 4.79
C GLU A 306 -5.18 16.93 6.23
N ARG A 307 -4.90 17.96 7.05
CA ARG A 307 -5.45 18.05 8.42
C ARG A 307 -6.97 18.05 8.45
N SER A 308 -7.64 18.62 7.46
CA SER A 308 -9.10 18.65 7.41
C SER A 308 -9.71 17.24 7.36
N TYR A 309 -9.02 16.27 6.73
CA TYR A 309 -9.47 14.88 6.70
C TYR A 309 -9.32 14.18 8.06
N PHE A 310 -8.28 14.49 8.84
CA PHE A 310 -8.16 13.99 10.21
C PHE A 310 -9.28 14.52 11.11
N VAL A 311 -9.63 15.81 11.00
CA VAL A 311 -10.77 16.40 11.73
C VAL A 311 -12.08 15.72 11.32
N LEU A 312 -12.29 15.52 10.01
CA LEU A 312 -13.44 14.81 9.47
C LEU A 312 -13.54 13.39 10.02
N GLY A 313 -12.42 12.65 10.03
CA GLY A 313 -12.38 11.28 10.53
C GLY A 313 -12.74 11.18 12.01
N ASN A 314 -12.21 12.07 12.84
CA ASN A 314 -12.57 12.12 14.25
C ASN A 314 -14.03 12.51 14.48
N LEU A 315 -14.57 13.45 13.70
CA LEU A 315 -15.99 13.79 13.74
C LEU A 315 -16.84 12.57 13.33
N ALA A 316 -16.49 11.89 12.23
CA ALA A 316 -17.19 10.70 11.77
C ALA A 316 -17.22 9.60 12.85
N ALA A 317 -16.09 9.35 13.51
CA ALA A 317 -16.01 8.44 14.66
C ALA A 317 -16.88 8.90 15.85
N ALA A 318 -16.88 10.20 16.17
CA ALA A 318 -17.74 10.74 17.24
C ALA A 318 -19.24 10.56 16.95
N TYR A 319 -19.67 10.84 15.72
CA TYR A 319 -21.06 10.68 15.29
C TYR A 319 -21.47 9.20 15.26
N GLN A 320 -20.64 8.32 14.71
CA GLN A 320 -20.91 6.88 14.65
C GLN A 320 -21.11 6.28 16.06
N ASN A 321 -20.31 6.73 17.03
CA ASN A 321 -20.41 6.28 18.42
C ASN A 321 -21.46 7.04 19.25
N GLY A 322 -22.26 7.92 18.64
CA GLY A 322 -23.31 8.67 19.31
C GLY A 322 -22.83 9.76 20.28
N HIS A 323 -21.54 10.11 20.25
CA HIS A 323 -20.96 11.13 21.10
C HIS A 323 -21.43 12.54 20.74
N SER A 324 -21.98 12.74 19.54
CA SER A 324 -22.58 14.01 19.11
C SER A 324 -23.74 14.50 20.01
N LYS A 325 -24.35 13.61 20.79
CA LYS A 325 -25.38 13.94 21.79
C LYS A 325 -24.81 14.65 23.02
N GLN A 326 -23.52 14.48 23.29
CA GLN A 326 -22.82 15.11 24.42
C GLN A 326 -22.28 16.49 24.03
N PRO A 327 -22.08 17.42 24.98
CA PRO A 327 -21.47 18.70 24.67
C PRO A 327 -20.04 18.52 24.14
N ALA A 328 -19.65 19.34 23.17
CA ALA A 328 -18.26 19.53 22.82
C ALA A 328 -17.56 20.29 23.95
N THR A 329 -16.35 19.87 24.31
CA THR A 329 -15.58 20.44 25.41
C THR A 329 -14.12 20.66 25.02
N ALA A 330 -13.44 21.56 25.73
CA ALA A 330 -12.02 21.77 25.61
C ALA A 330 -11.33 21.26 26.89
N SER A 331 -10.28 20.45 26.74
CA SER A 331 -9.47 19.97 27.85
C SER A 331 -8.03 19.81 27.41
N GLY A 332 -7.08 20.34 28.20
CA GLY A 332 -5.66 20.28 27.86
C GLY A 332 -5.32 20.88 26.48
N GLY A 333 -6.05 21.92 26.06
CA GLY A 333 -5.89 22.52 24.73
C GLY A 333 -6.39 21.66 23.56
N THR A 334 -7.15 20.59 23.83
CA THR A 334 -7.71 19.70 22.80
C THR A 334 -9.23 19.81 22.78
N LEU A 335 -9.82 19.84 21.59
CA LEU A 335 -11.25 19.78 21.37
C LEU A 335 -11.73 18.33 21.43
N TYR A 336 -12.76 18.08 22.23
CA TYR A 336 -13.45 16.81 22.32
C TYR A 336 -14.93 16.93 21.98
N LEU A 337 -15.51 15.86 21.43
CA LEU A 337 -16.94 15.65 21.32
C LEU A 337 -17.30 14.36 22.07
N GLY A 338 -17.86 14.50 23.27
CA GLY A 338 -17.88 13.42 24.25
C GLY A 338 -16.46 12.96 24.58
N PRO A 339 -16.15 11.65 24.61
CA PRO A 339 -14.79 11.15 24.84
C PRO A 339 -13.89 11.19 23.59
N GLN A 340 -14.42 11.49 22.40
CA GLN A 340 -13.65 11.48 21.16
C GLN A 340 -12.85 12.78 21.01
N ASN A 341 -11.52 12.69 20.88
CA ASN A 341 -10.69 13.80 20.43
C ASN A 341 -11.07 14.15 18.98
N ILE A 342 -11.41 15.42 18.72
CA ILE A 342 -11.66 15.96 17.39
C ILE A 342 -10.40 16.55 16.78
N MET A 343 -9.73 17.45 17.51
CA MET A 343 -8.43 17.99 17.14
C MET A 343 -7.76 18.70 18.30
N THR A 344 -6.43 18.73 18.28
CA THR A 344 -5.62 19.67 19.07
C THR A 344 -5.24 20.84 18.16
N PRO A 345 -5.76 22.07 18.40
CA PRO A 345 -5.40 23.26 17.65
C PRO A 345 -3.91 23.55 17.70
N VAL A 346 -3.38 24.08 16.59
CA VAL A 346 -2.01 24.60 16.50
C VAL A 346 -2.03 26.11 16.26
N ASN A 347 -0.85 26.74 16.21
CA ASN A 347 -0.76 28.15 15.86
C ASN A 347 -1.44 28.43 14.50
N GLY A 348 -2.39 29.36 14.49
CA GLY A 348 -3.23 29.69 13.33
C GLY A 348 -4.63 29.07 13.34
N ASP A 349 -4.89 28.07 14.20
CA ASP A 349 -6.24 27.58 14.47
C ASP A 349 -6.92 28.43 15.55
N PRO A 350 -8.27 28.51 15.58
CA PRO A 350 -9.00 28.97 16.76
C PRO A 350 -8.70 28.07 17.97
N SER A 351 -8.82 28.62 19.17
CA SER A 351 -8.61 27.87 20.42
C SER A 351 -9.59 26.70 20.57
N ALA A 352 -9.23 25.71 21.38
CA ALA A 352 -10.09 24.56 21.63
C ALA A 352 -11.44 24.98 22.22
N GLU A 353 -11.45 26.02 23.07
CA GLU A 353 -12.64 26.61 23.68
C GLU A 353 -13.55 27.27 22.63
N GLU A 354 -12.98 28.04 21.71
CA GLU A 354 -13.72 28.67 20.61
C GLU A 354 -14.33 27.61 19.69
N LEU A 355 -13.56 26.57 19.35
CA LEU A 355 -14.04 25.46 18.52
C LEU A 355 -15.12 24.65 19.24
N ALA A 356 -14.99 24.40 20.54
CA ALA A 356 -16.01 23.71 21.33
C ALA A 356 -17.32 24.51 21.36
N ALA A 357 -17.23 25.82 21.59
CA ALA A 357 -18.38 26.72 21.56
C ALA A 357 -19.03 26.76 20.16
N GLN A 358 -18.24 26.78 19.09
CA GLN A 358 -18.74 26.74 17.73
C GLN A 358 -19.40 25.40 17.40
N LEU A 359 -18.75 24.28 17.73
CA LEU A 359 -19.26 22.94 17.46
C LEU A 359 -20.59 22.70 18.18
N ASN A 360 -20.72 23.13 19.44
CA ASN A 360 -21.99 23.06 20.18
C ASN A 360 -23.15 23.83 19.52
N LYS A 361 -22.87 24.87 18.73
CA LYS A 361 -23.90 25.64 18.01
C LYS A 361 -24.34 24.99 16.69
N ILE A 362 -23.53 24.09 16.13
CA ILE A 362 -23.73 23.57 14.77
C ILE A 362 -23.93 22.05 14.69
N LYS A 363 -23.57 21.30 15.73
CA LYS A 363 -23.58 19.82 15.76
C LYS A 363 -24.97 19.17 15.81
#